data_AF-A0A329SR97-F1
#
_entry.id   AF-A0A329SR97-F1
#
_cell.length_a   1.000
_cell.length_b   1.000
_cell.length_c   1.000
_cell.angle_alpha   90.00
_cell.angle_beta   90.00
_cell.angle_gamma   90.00
#
_symmetry.space_group_name_H-M   'P 1'
#
loop_
_entity.id
_entity.type
_entity.pdbx_description
1 polymer ?
#
loop_
_entity_poly.entity_id
_entity_poly.type
_entity_poly.pdbx_seq_one_letter_code
_entity_poly.pdbx_strand_id
1 'polypeptide(L)'
;MNEFESQVDGVRRVLMELLDNEEDLRLLYLTKIYENPDLLSDLYSFDSEEAEVLIENYLQDIFSTRTTAELLQHWITNTESLATLKLDSKRNYLLRVQLVFSLVSINIAVGTLVSGMLGMNVASGMGSADYGSRSVAVAIIIFFVISMGRVAFFFQAQGSHAKVNELFVLKCMKSHSTWKRDQPPYLIIETTEGI
;
A
#
# COMPACT_ATOMS: atom_id res chain seq x y z
N MET A 1 -15.13 -9.22 -11.10
CA MET A 1 -14.24 -10.38 -11.20
C MET A 1 -15.01 -11.64 -11.61
N ASN A 2 -16.07 -12.01 -10.89
CA ASN A 2 -16.70 -13.33 -11.02
C ASN A 2 -17.30 -13.70 -12.40
N GLU A 3 -17.84 -12.73 -13.16
CA GLU A 3 -18.47 -13.06 -14.45
C GLU A 3 -17.43 -13.43 -15.51
N PHE A 4 -16.33 -12.67 -15.59
CA PHE A 4 -15.23 -12.95 -16.51
C PHE A 4 -14.51 -14.26 -16.16
N GLU A 5 -14.21 -14.48 -14.88
CA GLU A 5 -13.59 -15.74 -14.43
C GLU A 5 -14.50 -16.94 -14.70
N SER A 6 -15.80 -16.82 -14.46
CA SER A 6 -16.75 -17.89 -14.77
C SER A 6 -16.84 -18.19 -16.27
N GLN A 7 -16.72 -17.16 -17.12
CA GLN A 7 -16.71 -17.34 -18.58
C GLN A 7 -15.42 -18.01 -19.06
N VAL A 8 -14.25 -17.55 -18.57
CA VAL A 8 -12.94 -18.14 -18.89
C VAL A 8 -12.87 -19.59 -18.43
N ASP A 9 -13.35 -19.89 -17.21
CA ASP A 9 -13.42 -21.26 -16.71
C ASP A 9 -14.41 -22.12 -17.50
N GLY A 10 -15.50 -21.54 -18.01
CA GLY A 10 -16.45 -22.21 -18.89
C GLY A 10 -15.80 -22.60 -20.22
N VAL A 11 -15.13 -21.66 -20.89
CA VAL A 11 -14.41 -21.90 -22.16
C VAL A 11 -13.32 -22.96 -21.95
N ARG A 12 -12.55 -22.86 -20.87
CA ARG A 12 -11.53 -23.86 -20.52
C ARG A 12 -12.10 -25.26 -20.36
N ARG A 13 -13.24 -25.40 -19.67
CA ARG A 13 -13.90 -26.70 -19.46
C ARG A 13 -14.32 -27.33 -20.78
N VAL A 14 -14.94 -26.54 -21.67
CA VAL A 14 -15.35 -27.02 -22.99
C VAL A 14 -14.14 -27.43 -23.84
N LEU A 15 -13.06 -26.64 -23.81
CA LEU A 15 -11.83 -26.99 -24.55
C LEU A 15 -11.17 -28.27 -24.01
N MET A 16 -11.20 -28.51 -22.69
CA MET A 16 -10.75 -29.79 -22.13
C MET A 16 -11.65 -30.96 -22.50
N GLU A 17 -12.97 -30.76 -22.53
CA GLU A 17 -13.94 -31.78 -22.96
C GLU A 17 -13.75 -32.15 -24.44
N LEU A 18 -13.46 -31.17 -25.31
CA LEU A 18 -13.10 -31.41 -26.71
C LEU A 18 -11.77 -32.16 -26.87
N LEU A 19 -10.79 -31.87 -26.00
CA LEU A 19 -9.51 -32.58 -26.02
C LEU A 19 -9.64 -34.07 -25.62
N ASP A 20 -10.60 -34.38 -24.75
CA ASP A 20 -10.84 -35.74 -24.24
C ASP A 20 -11.56 -36.64 -25.27
N ASN A 21 -12.21 -36.04 -26.28
CA ASN A 21 -12.93 -36.77 -27.33
C ASN A 21 -12.23 -36.63 -28.70
N GLU A 22 -11.51 -37.68 -29.08
CA GLU A 22 -10.79 -37.76 -30.35
C GLU A 22 -11.72 -37.62 -31.59
N GLU A 23 -12.98 -38.03 -31.49
CA GLU A 23 -13.97 -37.88 -32.57
C GLU A 23 -14.34 -36.40 -32.81
N ASP A 24 -14.53 -35.63 -31.73
CA ASP A 24 -14.84 -34.20 -31.78
C ASP A 24 -13.64 -33.39 -32.31
N LEU A 25 -12.43 -33.79 -31.95
CA LEU A 25 -11.17 -33.26 -32.48
C LEU A 25 -11.06 -33.45 -34.00
N ARG A 26 -11.42 -34.64 -34.51
CA ARG A 26 -11.42 -34.93 -35.95
C ARG A 26 -12.47 -34.11 -36.70
N LEU A 27 -13.63 -33.86 -36.09
CA LEU A 27 -14.68 -33.00 -36.67
C LEU A 27 -14.26 -31.52 -36.78
N LEU A 28 -13.22 -31.10 -36.07
CA LEU A 28 -12.70 -29.73 -36.11
C LEU A 28 -12.06 -29.38 -37.47
N TYR A 29 -11.69 -30.37 -38.29
CA TYR A 29 -11.16 -30.21 -39.65
C TYR A 29 -12.23 -29.82 -40.68
N LEU A 30 -13.03 -28.80 -40.38
CA LEU A 30 -14.17 -28.33 -41.17
C LEU A 30 -13.80 -27.96 -42.61
N THR A 31 -12.63 -27.36 -42.83
CA THR A 31 -12.15 -27.02 -44.18
C THR A 31 -11.93 -28.25 -45.04
N LYS A 32 -11.39 -29.35 -44.47
CA LYS A 32 -11.15 -30.60 -45.18
C LYS A 32 -12.46 -31.35 -45.46
N ILE A 33 -13.39 -31.30 -44.50
CA ILE A 33 -14.74 -31.86 -44.64
C ILE A 33 -15.54 -31.10 -45.72
N TYR A 34 -15.37 -29.79 -45.82
CA TYR A 34 -16.01 -28.97 -46.85
C TYR A 34 -15.49 -29.28 -48.27
N GLU A 35 -14.19 -29.54 -48.42
CA GLU A 35 -13.60 -29.90 -49.71
C GLU A 35 -14.04 -31.29 -50.20
N ASN A 36 -14.26 -32.24 -49.29
CA ASN A 36 -14.66 -33.60 -49.66
C ASN A 36 -15.67 -34.18 -48.64
N PRO A 37 -16.99 -34.09 -48.92
CA PRO A 37 -18.02 -34.51 -47.97
C PRO A 37 -18.09 -36.03 -47.73
N ASP A 38 -17.55 -36.86 -48.65
CA ASP A 38 -17.47 -38.33 -48.48
C ASP A 38 -16.48 -38.75 -47.38
N LEU A 39 -15.60 -37.85 -46.93
CA LEU A 39 -14.67 -38.14 -45.82
C LEU A 39 -15.33 -38.13 -44.43
N LEU A 40 -16.60 -37.71 -44.31
CA LEU A 40 -17.36 -37.90 -43.07
C LEU A 40 -17.53 -39.38 -42.69
N SER A 41 -17.58 -40.27 -43.69
CA SER A 41 -17.63 -41.72 -43.47
C SER A 41 -16.27 -42.34 -43.08
N ASP A 42 -15.16 -41.62 -43.29
CA ASP A 42 -13.79 -42.12 -43.05
C ASP A 42 -13.05 -41.25 -42.03
N LEU A 43 -13.77 -40.81 -40.99
CA LEU A 43 -13.26 -39.95 -39.92
C LEU A 43 -12.03 -40.54 -39.20
N TYR A 44 -11.91 -41.87 -39.17
CA TYR A 44 -10.80 -42.61 -38.57
C TYR A 44 -9.47 -42.45 -39.34
N SER A 45 -9.51 -41.97 -40.59
CA SER A 45 -8.33 -41.79 -41.44
C SER A 45 -7.54 -40.50 -41.15
N PHE A 46 -8.16 -39.53 -40.47
CA PHE A 46 -7.53 -38.25 -40.16
C PHE A 46 -6.64 -38.32 -38.92
N ASP A 47 -5.54 -37.58 -38.98
CA ASP A 47 -4.67 -37.35 -37.83
C ASP A 47 -5.18 -36.13 -37.05
N SER A 48 -5.63 -36.36 -35.81
CA SER A 48 -6.13 -35.29 -34.91
C SER A 48 -5.03 -34.58 -34.13
N GLU A 49 -3.79 -35.06 -34.21
CA GLU A 49 -2.69 -34.60 -33.35
C GLU A 49 -2.37 -33.11 -33.54
N GLU A 50 -2.47 -32.57 -34.75
CA GLU A 50 -2.25 -31.14 -34.98
C GLU A 50 -3.33 -30.26 -34.32
N ALA A 51 -4.60 -30.68 -34.36
CA ALA A 51 -5.69 -29.97 -33.68
C ALA A 51 -5.59 -30.11 -32.15
N GLU A 52 -5.17 -31.28 -31.66
CA GLU A 52 -4.93 -31.55 -30.24
C GLU A 52 -3.84 -30.64 -29.67
N VAL A 53 -2.66 -30.62 -30.32
CA VAL A 53 -1.53 -29.78 -29.91
C VAL A 53 -1.89 -28.30 -29.93
N LEU A 54 -2.69 -27.85 -30.91
CA LEU A 54 -3.14 -26.46 -30.97
C LEU A 54 -4.04 -26.12 -29.77
N ILE A 55 -5.03 -26.96 -29.47
CA ILE A 55 -5.96 -26.75 -28.34
C ILE A 55 -5.20 -26.82 -27.01
N GLU A 56 -4.27 -27.77 -26.86
CA GLU A 56 -3.43 -27.90 -25.66
C GLU A 56 -2.58 -26.64 -25.44
N ASN A 57 -1.98 -26.10 -26.50
CA ASN A 57 -1.22 -24.85 -26.43
C ASN A 57 -2.10 -23.67 -25.96
N TYR A 58 -3.31 -23.53 -26.53
CA TYR A 58 -4.24 -22.49 -26.09
C TYR A 58 -4.72 -22.70 -24.64
N LEU A 59 -4.97 -23.94 -24.22
CA LEU A 59 -5.31 -24.26 -22.84
C LEU A 59 -4.18 -23.82 -21.90
N GLN A 60 -2.93 -24.15 -22.24
CA GLN A 60 -1.75 -23.77 -21.47
C GLN A 60 -1.59 -22.25 -21.38
N ASP A 61 -1.80 -21.52 -22.48
CA ASP A 61 -1.76 -20.07 -22.52
C ASP A 61 -2.86 -19.43 -21.66
N ILE A 62 -4.07 -19.99 -21.67
CA ILE A 62 -5.18 -19.54 -20.81
C ILE A 62 -4.81 -19.72 -19.33
N PHE A 63 -4.25 -20.86 -18.94
CA PHE A 63 -3.79 -21.10 -17.57
C PHE A 63 -2.66 -20.14 -17.17
N SER A 64 -1.65 -20.00 -18.02
CA SER A 64 -0.51 -19.10 -17.77
C SER A 64 -0.96 -17.64 -17.60
N THR A 65 -1.88 -17.20 -18.43
CA THR A 65 -2.46 -15.85 -18.37
C THR A 65 -3.26 -15.65 -17.09
N ARG A 66 -4.08 -16.64 -16.70
CA ARG A 66 -4.85 -16.60 -15.45
C ARG A 66 -3.92 -16.47 -14.24
N THR A 67 -2.92 -17.35 -14.13
CA THR A 67 -1.96 -17.33 -13.01
C THR A 67 -1.21 -16.00 -12.96
N THR A 68 -0.78 -15.46 -14.10
CA THR A 68 -0.13 -14.15 -14.17
C THR A 68 -1.07 -13.03 -13.73
N ALA A 69 -2.34 -13.08 -14.11
CA ALA A 69 -3.34 -12.11 -13.69
C ALA A 69 -3.60 -12.17 -12.17
N GLU A 70 -3.70 -13.36 -11.59
CA GLU A 70 -3.83 -13.57 -10.13
C GLU A 70 -2.62 -13.00 -9.37
N LEU A 71 -1.41 -13.26 -9.86
CA LEU A 71 -0.20 -12.67 -9.29
C LEU A 71 -0.23 -11.14 -9.36
N LEU A 72 -0.56 -10.56 -10.52
CA LEU A 72 -0.65 -9.10 -10.69
C LEU A 72 -1.68 -8.48 -9.74
N GLN A 73 -2.82 -9.12 -9.53
CA GLN A 73 -3.81 -8.68 -8.55
C GLN A 73 -3.25 -8.68 -7.13
N HIS A 74 -2.51 -9.72 -6.74
CA HIS A 74 -1.79 -9.75 -5.47
C HIS A 74 -0.78 -8.60 -5.34
N TRP A 75 -0.01 -8.33 -6.39
CA TRP A 75 0.94 -7.21 -6.42
C TRP A 75 0.25 -5.85 -6.28
N ILE A 76 -0.90 -5.66 -6.93
CA ILE A 76 -1.71 -4.45 -6.83
C ILE A 76 -2.19 -4.26 -5.40
N THR A 77 -2.84 -5.27 -4.80
CA THR A 77 -3.36 -5.20 -3.43
C THR A 77 -2.24 -4.93 -2.41
N ASN A 78 -1.08 -5.57 -2.56
CA ASN A 78 0.08 -5.30 -1.71
C ASN A 78 0.58 -3.86 -1.87
N THR A 79 0.62 -3.35 -3.11
CA THR A 79 1.03 -1.97 -3.39
C THR A 79 0.03 -0.95 -2.86
N GLU A 80 -1.27 -1.24 -2.93
CA GLU A 80 -2.34 -0.42 -2.36
C GLU A 80 -2.20 -0.29 -0.85
N SER A 81 -1.94 -1.40 -0.15
CA SER A 81 -1.68 -1.41 1.29
C SER A 81 -0.45 -0.55 1.64
N LEU A 82 0.64 -0.69 0.89
CA LEU A 82 1.85 0.14 1.07
C LEU A 82 1.58 1.63 0.81
N ALA A 83 0.80 1.96 -0.22
CA ALA A 83 0.42 3.33 -0.53
C ALA A 83 -0.43 3.94 0.58
N THR A 84 -1.38 3.18 1.12
CA THR A 84 -2.25 3.59 2.23
C THR A 84 -1.43 3.86 3.50
N LEU A 85 -0.52 2.95 3.87
CA LEU A 85 0.39 3.14 5.00
C LEU A 85 1.25 4.41 4.84
N LYS A 86 1.72 4.67 3.62
CA LYS A 86 2.51 5.87 3.33
C LYS A 86 1.68 7.14 3.42
N LEU A 87 0.43 7.12 2.93
CA LEU A 87 -0.51 8.23 3.05
C LEU A 87 -0.80 8.54 4.52
N ASP A 88 -1.06 7.51 5.33
CA ASP A 88 -1.30 7.66 6.77
C ASP A 88 -0.09 8.23 7.50
N SER A 89 1.12 7.80 7.14
CA SER A 89 2.36 8.38 7.66
C SER A 89 2.47 9.89 7.33
N LYS A 90 2.11 10.29 6.10
CA LYS A 90 2.10 11.71 5.70
C LYS A 90 1.04 12.51 6.47
N ARG A 91 -0.16 11.96 6.65
CA ARG A 91 -1.21 12.59 7.46
C ARG A 91 -0.75 12.79 8.90
N ASN A 92 -0.14 11.77 9.50
CA ASN A 92 0.40 11.84 10.86
C ASN A 92 1.55 12.84 10.97
N TYR A 93 2.39 12.96 9.94
CA TYR A 93 3.43 13.99 9.88
C TYR A 93 2.83 15.40 9.85
N LEU A 94 1.83 15.65 9.01
CA LEU A 94 1.17 16.95 8.91
C LEU A 94 0.45 17.34 10.21
N LEU A 95 -0.26 16.40 10.84
CA LEU A 95 -0.88 16.63 12.14
C LEU A 95 0.13 17.04 13.20
N ARG A 96 1.29 16.36 13.23
CA ARG A 96 2.39 16.70 14.15
C ARG A 96 2.90 18.13 13.92
N VAL A 97 3.11 18.51 12.66
CA VAL A 97 3.55 19.87 12.31
C VAL A 97 2.51 20.91 12.71
N GLN A 98 1.23 20.66 12.44
CA GLN A 98 0.14 21.56 12.82
C GLN A 98 0.06 21.76 14.34
N LEU A 99 0.28 20.70 15.13
CA LEU A 99 0.33 20.79 16.59
C LEU A 99 1.48 21.69 17.08
N VAL A 100 2.68 21.62 16.48
CA VAL A 100 3.79 22.55 16.79
C VAL A 100 3.34 23.98 16.57
N PHE A 101 2.79 24.26 15.38
CA PHE A 101 2.40 25.61 14.99
C PHE A 101 1.33 26.17 15.92
N SER A 102 0.34 25.35 16.30
CA SER A 102 -0.69 25.71 17.27
C SER A 102 -0.08 26.06 18.64
N LEU A 103 0.84 25.25 19.15
CA LEU A 103 1.54 25.54 20.41
C LEU A 103 2.33 26.85 20.36
N VAL A 104 3.04 27.11 19.26
CA VAL A 104 3.77 28.37 19.06
C VAL A 104 2.79 29.55 19.01
N SER A 105 1.67 29.41 18.29
CA SER A 105 0.63 30.44 18.18
C SER A 105 0.01 30.78 19.53
N ILE A 106 -0.31 29.78 20.35
CA ILE A 106 -0.84 29.97 21.71
C ILE A 106 0.18 30.72 22.59
N ASN A 107 1.47 30.38 22.49
CA ASN A 107 2.52 31.07 23.23
C ASN A 107 2.61 32.56 22.87
N ILE A 108 2.53 32.88 21.57
CA ILE A 108 2.49 34.27 21.09
C ILE A 108 1.24 34.97 21.61
N ALA A 109 0.06 34.35 21.49
CA ALA A 109 -1.20 34.94 21.94
C ALA A 109 -1.19 35.29 23.44
N VAL A 110 -0.66 34.40 24.29
CA VAL A 110 -0.51 34.66 25.73
C VAL A 110 0.47 35.81 25.98
N GLY A 111 1.61 35.83 25.28
CA GLY A 111 2.58 36.93 25.40
C GLY A 111 1.99 38.29 24.99
N THR A 112 1.23 38.31 23.89
CA THR A 112 0.53 39.50 23.41
C THR A 112 -0.57 39.95 24.38
N LEU A 113 -1.35 39.02 24.96
CA LEU A 113 -2.38 39.35 25.96
C LEU A 113 -1.78 40.00 27.21
N VAL A 114 -0.71 39.41 27.76
CA VAL A 114 -0.03 39.95 28.96
C VAL A 114 0.58 41.32 28.65
N SER A 115 1.25 41.46 27.50
CA SER A 115 1.77 42.75 27.03
C SER A 115 0.68 43.81 26.86
N GLY A 116 -0.47 43.43 26.29
CA GLY A 116 -1.62 44.32 26.10
C GLY A 116 -2.26 44.78 27.41
N MET A 117 -2.52 43.86 28.34
CA MET A 117 -3.10 44.20 29.65
C MET A 117 -2.22 45.19 30.43
N LEU A 118 -0.91 45.00 30.35
CA LEU A 118 0.06 45.88 31.02
C LEU A 118 0.26 47.20 30.26
N GLY A 119 0.27 47.17 28.93
CA GLY A 119 0.36 48.37 28.11
C GLY A 119 -0.82 49.33 28.29
N MET A 120 -1.99 48.82 28.66
CA MET A 120 -3.21 49.61 28.85
C MET A 120 -3.32 50.33 30.21
N ASN A 121 -2.52 49.99 31.23
CA ASN A 121 -2.68 50.52 32.60
C ASN A 121 -1.39 51.11 33.24
N VAL A 122 -0.32 51.32 32.47
CA VAL A 122 0.96 51.89 32.99
C VAL A 122 1.00 53.43 33.03
N ALA A 123 -0.01 54.12 32.49
CA ALA A 123 -0.08 55.59 32.54
C ALA A 123 -0.59 56.15 33.88
N SER A 124 -1.32 55.37 34.68
CA SER A 124 -1.98 55.84 35.91
C SER A 124 -1.33 55.26 37.16
N GLY A 125 -0.23 55.89 37.60
CA GLY A 125 0.16 55.87 39.02
C GLY A 125 1.47 55.16 39.41
N MET A 126 2.22 54.55 38.49
CA MET A 126 3.57 54.03 38.77
C MET A 126 4.66 54.85 38.07
N GLY A 127 4.58 56.17 38.23
CA GLY A 127 5.40 57.16 37.53
C GLY A 127 6.80 57.42 38.10
N SER A 128 7.41 56.49 38.86
CA SER A 128 8.74 56.74 39.47
C SER A 128 9.68 55.54 39.50
N ALA A 129 9.31 54.39 38.93
CA ALA A 129 10.19 53.23 38.83
C ALA A 129 10.49 52.90 37.36
N ASP A 130 11.53 53.52 36.81
CA ASP A 130 12.12 53.19 35.50
C ASP A 130 12.47 51.69 35.38
N TYR A 131 12.62 51.01 36.52
CA TYR A 131 12.86 49.58 36.64
C TYR A 131 11.60 48.70 36.47
N GLY A 132 10.39 49.19 36.75
CA GLY A 132 9.18 48.36 36.83
C GLY A 132 8.63 47.91 35.48
N SER A 133 8.53 48.83 34.52
CA SER A 133 8.11 48.48 33.14
C SER A 133 9.16 47.62 32.44
N ARG A 134 10.45 47.92 32.65
CA ARG A 134 11.59 47.15 32.12
C ARG A 134 11.65 45.75 32.71
N SER A 135 11.42 45.59 34.02
CA SER A 135 11.45 44.26 34.67
C SER A 135 10.35 43.35 34.14
N VAL A 136 9.15 43.90 33.87
CA VAL A 136 8.05 43.11 33.34
C VAL A 136 8.27 42.74 31.87
N ALA A 137 8.82 43.63 31.05
CA ALA A 137 9.23 43.30 29.68
C ALA A 137 10.29 42.18 29.66
N VAL A 138 11.29 42.24 30.54
CA VAL A 138 12.30 41.18 30.69
C VAL A 138 11.67 39.87 31.15
N ALA A 139 10.72 39.90 32.09
CA ALA A 139 10.01 38.71 32.56
C ALA A 139 9.19 38.03 31.44
N ILE A 140 8.53 38.82 30.58
CA ILE A 140 7.77 38.29 29.42
C ILE A 140 8.72 37.62 28.42
N ILE A 141 9.87 38.25 28.13
CA ILE A 141 10.89 37.67 27.23
C ILE A 141 11.44 36.37 27.80
N ILE A 142 11.76 36.34 29.10
CA ILE A 142 12.27 35.13 29.77
C ILE A 142 11.21 34.01 29.74
N PHE A 143 9.95 34.33 30.04
CA PHE A 143 8.85 33.37 29.97
C PHE A 143 8.69 32.80 28.56
N PHE A 144 8.81 33.65 27.53
CA PHE A 144 8.74 33.24 26.13
C PHE A 144 9.90 32.30 25.75
N VAL A 145 11.13 32.62 26.16
CA VAL A 145 12.32 31.80 25.92
C VAL A 145 12.23 30.45 26.64
N ILE A 146 11.79 30.44 27.90
CA ILE A 146 11.60 29.20 28.66
C ILE A 146 10.50 28.35 28.02
N SER A 147 9.36 28.94 27.65
CA SER A 147 8.26 28.20 27.04
C SER A 147 8.63 27.63 25.67
N MET A 148 9.29 28.42 24.82
CA MET A 148 9.81 27.96 23.53
C MET A 148 10.84 26.83 23.72
N GLY A 149 11.71 26.93 24.73
CA GLY A 149 12.65 25.90 25.13
C GLY A 149 11.97 24.60 25.59
N ARG A 150 10.88 24.70 26.36
CA ARG A 150 10.08 23.54 26.80
C ARG A 150 9.38 22.85 25.63
N VAL A 151 8.82 23.61 24.68
CA VAL A 151 8.20 23.06 23.46
C VAL A 151 9.26 22.35 22.60
N ALA A 152 10.43 22.96 22.42
CA ALA A 152 11.53 22.36 21.67
C ALA A 152 12.08 21.08 22.35
N PHE A 153 12.25 21.09 23.67
CA PHE A 153 12.68 19.92 24.43
C PHE A 153 11.63 18.79 24.39
N PHE A 154 10.35 19.11 24.53
CA PHE A 154 9.26 18.15 24.42
C PHE A 154 9.21 17.51 23.02
N PHE A 155 9.48 18.30 21.97
CA PHE A 155 9.57 17.80 20.60
C PHE A 155 10.80 16.93 20.37
N GLN A 156 11.95 17.27 20.94
CA GLN A 156 13.14 16.41 20.89
C GLN A 156 12.92 15.10 21.65
N ALA A 157 12.26 15.15 22.81
CA ALA A 157 11.89 13.96 23.58
C ALA A 157 10.91 13.06 22.80
N GLN A 158 9.83 13.63 22.23
CA GLN A 158 8.91 12.87 21.38
C GLN A 158 9.56 12.35 20.08
N GLY A 159 10.48 13.12 19.50
CA GLY A 159 11.28 12.69 18.34
C GLY A 159 12.16 11.48 18.64
N SER A 160 12.67 11.37 19.87
CA SER A 160 13.41 10.19 20.34
C SER A 160 12.52 8.94 20.40
N HIS A 161 11.31 9.05 20.96
CA HIS A 161 10.34 7.95 20.97
C HIS A 161 9.89 7.52 19.56
N ALA A 162 9.74 8.46 18.63
CA ALA A 162 9.41 8.14 17.24
C ALA A 162 10.55 7.38 16.51
N LYS A 163 11.81 7.77 16.74
CA LYS A 163 12.98 7.08 16.18
C LYS A 163 13.17 5.67 16.77
N VAL A 164 12.89 5.49 18.06
CA VAL A 164 12.94 4.16 18.70
C VAL A 164 11.85 3.24 18.12
N ASN A 165 10.63 3.75 17.89
CA ASN A 165 9.57 2.96 17.24
C ASN A 165 9.89 2.62 15.79
N GLU A 166 10.43 3.55 14.98
CA GLU A 166 10.87 3.22 13.62
C GLU A 166 12.01 2.19 13.60
N LEU A 167 13.00 2.32 14.50
CA LEU A 167 14.06 1.32 14.62
C LEU A 167 13.49 -0.05 15.03
N PHE A 168 12.50 -0.08 15.93
CA PHE A 168 11.84 -1.31 16.35
C PHE A 168 11.04 -1.95 15.19
N VAL A 169 10.29 -1.15 14.44
CA VAL A 169 9.52 -1.60 13.26
C VAL A 169 10.46 -2.08 12.14
N LEU A 170 11.53 -1.34 11.83
CA LEU A 170 12.55 -1.77 10.86
C LEU A 170 13.26 -3.05 11.31
N LYS A 171 13.52 -3.20 12.61
CA LYS A 171 14.14 -4.41 13.16
C LYS A 171 13.17 -5.60 13.14
N CYS A 172 11.88 -5.38 13.39
CA CYS A 172 10.83 -6.38 13.20
C CYS A 172 10.64 -6.78 11.73
N MET A 173 10.55 -5.82 10.80
CA MET A 173 10.48 -6.11 9.36
C MET A 173 11.72 -6.84 8.86
N LYS A 174 12.92 -6.40 9.29
CA LYS A 174 14.18 -7.06 8.90
C LYS A 174 14.26 -8.47 9.47
N SER A 175 13.82 -8.68 10.72
CA SER A 175 13.70 -10.01 11.32
C SER A 175 12.73 -10.91 10.55
N HIS A 176 11.56 -10.40 10.17
CA HIS A 176 10.59 -11.16 9.36
C HIS A 176 11.11 -11.47 7.95
N SER A 177 11.92 -10.58 7.35
CA SER A 177 12.58 -10.83 6.06
C SER A 177 13.72 -11.84 6.12
N THR A 178 14.38 -11.99 7.28
CA THR A 178 15.42 -13.01 7.48
C THR A 178 14.81 -14.39 7.70
N TRP A 179 13.64 -14.49 8.35
CA TRP A 179 12.87 -15.75 8.43
C TRP A 179 12.46 -16.29 7.06
N LYS A 180 12.11 -15.42 6.10
CA LYS A 180 11.81 -15.81 4.71
C LYS A 180 13.04 -16.26 3.91
N ARG A 181 14.26 -15.96 4.37
CA ARG A 181 15.51 -16.27 3.65
C ARG A 181 16.19 -17.55 4.15
N ASP A 182 15.90 -17.95 5.39
CA ASP A 182 16.44 -19.15 6.04
C ASP A 182 15.46 -20.35 6.03
N GLN A 183 14.35 -20.28 5.29
CA GLN A 183 13.46 -21.44 5.12
C GLN A 183 14.10 -22.48 4.17
N PRO A 184 14.19 -23.75 4.58
CA PRO A 184 14.71 -24.80 3.72
C PRO A 184 13.77 -25.03 2.51
N PRO A 185 14.30 -25.42 1.35
CA PRO A 185 13.60 -25.36 0.06
C PRO A 185 12.35 -26.24 -0.08
N TYR A 186 12.02 -27.08 0.91
CA TYR A 186 10.82 -27.92 0.90
C TYR A 186 9.56 -27.23 1.46
N LEU A 187 9.68 -26.06 2.10
CA LEU A 187 8.57 -25.34 2.74
C LEU A 187 8.01 -24.16 1.92
N ILE A 188 8.64 -23.85 0.78
CA ILE A 188 8.18 -22.76 -0.12
C ILE A 188 7.00 -23.22 -0.98
N ILE A 189 6.92 -24.52 -1.27
CA ILE A 189 5.92 -25.12 -2.18
C ILE A 189 4.52 -25.19 -1.53
N GLU A 190 4.44 -25.30 -0.21
CA GLU A 190 3.17 -25.45 0.51
C GLU A 190 2.43 -24.10 0.72
N THR A 191 3.12 -22.96 0.52
CA THR A 191 2.49 -21.63 0.66
C THR A 191 1.96 -21.04 -0.65
N THR A 192 2.18 -21.72 -1.78
CA THR A 192 1.68 -21.32 -3.11
C THR A 192 0.45 -22.12 -3.57
N GLU A 193 0.01 -23.15 -2.83
CA GLU A 193 -1.23 -23.90 -3.13
C GLU A 193 -2.41 -23.57 -2.18
N GLY A 194 -2.25 -22.59 -1.28
CA GLY A 194 -3.24 -22.31 -0.22
C GLY A 194 -3.67 -20.86 -0.04
N ILE A 195 -3.32 -19.95 -0.95
CA ILE A 195 -3.86 -18.57 -0.99
C ILE A 195 -4.13 -18.18 -2.44
#